data_AF-A0A6B3H1E0-F1
#
_entry.id   AF-A0A6B3H1E0-F1
#
_cell.length_a   1.000
_cell.length_b   1.000
_cell.length_c   1.000
_cell.angle_alpha   90.00
_cell.angle_beta   90.00
_cell.angle_gamma   90.00
#
_symmetry.space_group_name_H-M   'P 1'
#
loop_
_entity.id
_entity.type
_entity.pdbx_description
1 polymer ?
#
loop_
_entity_poly.entity_id
_entity_poly.type
_entity_poly.pdbx_seq_one_letter_code
_entity_poly.pdbx_strand_id
1 'polypeptide(L)'
;FEVDKALADPGYLDTRHQLLDKYGLKCFAISNHLVGQAVCDHPIDERHQGILPARIWGDGEPEGVRQRAAAEIADTARAAAAFGVDRVIGFTGSSIWHLVAMFPPVPPHMIERGYEDFAERWNPILDVFDAEGVRFAHEVHPSEIAYDYWTTKRALEAVDHRPAFGLNFDPSHFVW
;
A
#
# COMPACT_ATOMS: atom_id res chain seq x y z
N PHE A 1 -0.82 6.03 -13.29
CA PHE A 1 -0.16 4.84 -13.84
C PHE A 1 -1.16 3.71 -13.66
N GLU A 2 -1.55 3.01 -14.72
CA GLU A 2 -2.61 2.00 -14.69
C GLU A 2 -1.94 0.62 -14.69
N VAL A 3 -1.95 -0.05 -13.54
CA VAL A 3 -1.22 -1.30 -13.31
C VAL A 3 -1.73 -2.42 -14.20
N ASP A 4 -3.05 -2.52 -14.37
CA ASP A 4 -3.69 -3.50 -15.25
C ASP A 4 -3.22 -3.35 -16.71
N LYS A 5 -3.13 -2.12 -17.21
CA LYS A 5 -2.60 -1.88 -18.56
C LYS A 5 -1.10 -2.08 -18.65
N ALA A 6 -0.35 -1.70 -17.61
CA ALA A 6 1.09 -1.92 -17.56
C ALA A 6 1.47 -3.40 -17.68
N LEU A 7 0.63 -4.31 -17.20
CA LEU A 7 0.86 -5.75 -17.29
C LEU A 7 0.20 -6.41 -18.51
N ALA A 8 -0.93 -5.89 -19.00
CA ALA A 8 -1.71 -6.53 -20.07
C ALA A 8 -1.46 -5.96 -21.48
N ASP A 9 -1.04 -4.70 -21.60
CA ASP A 9 -0.81 -4.02 -22.88
C ASP A 9 0.70 -3.85 -23.14
N PRO A 10 1.28 -4.59 -24.09
CA PRO A 10 2.71 -4.53 -24.41
C PRO A 10 3.22 -3.12 -24.74
N GLY A 11 2.37 -2.23 -25.26
CA GLY A 11 2.77 -0.86 -25.63
C GLY A 11 2.63 0.15 -24.51
N TYR A 12 1.95 -0.18 -23.40
CA TYR A 12 1.58 0.81 -22.39
C TYR A 12 2.80 1.48 -21.74
N LEU A 13 3.77 0.68 -21.29
CA LEU A 13 4.97 1.16 -20.61
C LEU A 13 5.83 2.03 -21.54
N ASP A 14 5.97 1.64 -22.80
CA ASP A 14 6.67 2.44 -23.82
C ASP A 14 6.02 3.81 -23.99
N THR A 15 4.69 3.89 -23.97
CA THR A 15 4.01 5.19 -24.05
C THR A 15 4.30 6.08 -22.83
N ARG A 16 4.54 5.50 -21.65
CA ARG A 16 4.90 6.26 -20.44
C ARG A 16 6.32 6.80 -20.55
N HIS A 17 7.27 5.97 -20.97
CA HIS A 17 8.65 6.37 -21.22
C HIS A 17 8.74 7.46 -22.28
N GLN A 18 8.10 7.26 -23.45
CA GLN A 18 8.06 8.26 -24.53
C GLN A 18 7.47 9.59 -24.07
N LEU A 19 6.42 9.57 -23.23
CA LEU A 19 5.82 10.78 -22.70
C LEU A 19 6.76 11.53 -21.74
N LEU A 20 7.46 10.82 -20.85
CA LEU A 20 8.44 11.41 -19.95
C LEU A 20 9.63 11.98 -20.72
N ASP A 21 10.19 11.20 -21.64
CA ASP A 21 11.33 11.57 -22.49
C ASP A 21 11.03 12.80 -23.34
N LYS A 22 9.81 12.90 -23.89
CA LYS A 22 9.36 14.07 -24.66
C LYS A 22 9.50 15.39 -23.88
N TYR A 23 9.36 15.35 -22.56
CA TYR A 23 9.49 16.52 -21.70
C TYR A 23 10.81 16.56 -20.91
N GLY A 24 11.76 15.66 -21.20
CA GLY A 24 13.03 15.56 -20.47
C GLY A 24 12.87 15.19 -19.00
N LEU A 25 11.77 14.51 -18.65
CA LEU A 25 11.46 14.06 -17.30
C LEU A 25 11.93 12.62 -17.10
N LYS A 26 12.19 12.26 -15.84
CA LYS A 26 12.51 10.89 -15.42
C LYS A 26 11.54 10.45 -14.34
N CYS A 27 11.30 9.15 -14.27
CA CYS A 27 10.56 8.52 -13.19
C CYS A 27 11.48 7.54 -12.46
N PHE A 28 11.52 7.62 -11.13
CA PHE A 28 12.38 6.79 -10.28
C PHE A 28 11.59 5.90 -9.33
N ALA A 29 10.28 6.12 -9.25
CA ALA A 29 9.36 5.38 -8.40
C ALA A 29 7.92 5.63 -8.88
N ILE A 30 7.04 4.69 -8.60
CA ILE A 30 5.59 4.85 -8.80
C ILE A 30 4.88 4.84 -7.44
N SER A 31 3.65 5.33 -7.39
CA SER A 31 2.88 5.40 -6.14
C SER A 31 1.48 4.79 -6.31
N ASN A 32 1.01 4.08 -5.30
CA ASN A 32 -0.34 3.49 -5.26
C ASN A 32 -0.98 3.56 -3.86
N HIS A 33 -1.01 4.76 -3.28
CA HIS A 33 -1.62 5.04 -1.97
C HIS A 33 -3.07 4.58 -1.90
N LEU A 34 -3.85 4.88 -2.95
CA LEU A 34 -5.30 4.67 -2.94
C LEU A 34 -5.70 3.20 -2.84
N VAL A 35 -5.01 2.33 -3.59
CA VAL A 35 -5.26 0.89 -3.51
C VAL A 35 -4.63 0.32 -2.24
N GLY A 36 -3.44 0.79 -1.87
CA GLY A 36 -2.75 0.34 -0.66
C GLY A 36 -3.59 0.57 0.61
N GLN A 37 -4.29 1.70 0.69
CA GLN A 37 -5.24 2.01 1.75
C GLN A 37 -6.22 0.85 1.98
N ALA A 38 -6.78 0.30 0.91
CA ALA A 38 -7.84 -0.68 0.99
C ALA A 38 -7.36 -2.10 1.38
N VAL A 39 -6.07 -2.33 1.62
CA VAL A 39 -5.55 -3.67 1.96
C VAL A 39 -5.93 -4.06 3.39
N CYS A 40 -5.67 -3.20 4.37
CA CYS A 40 -5.95 -3.48 5.78
C CYS A 40 -7.14 -2.69 6.35
N ASP A 41 -7.69 -1.71 5.63
CA ASP A 41 -8.59 -0.74 6.27
C ASP A 41 -9.87 -1.34 6.87
N HIS A 42 -10.33 -0.72 7.95
CA HIS A 42 -11.61 -1.02 8.58
C HIS A 42 -12.30 0.26 9.09
N PRO A 43 -13.54 0.54 8.66
CA PRO A 43 -14.36 -0.20 7.69
C PRO A 43 -13.96 0.08 6.23
N ILE A 44 -14.39 -0.80 5.31
CA ILE A 44 -14.45 -0.49 3.86
C ILE A 44 -15.84 0.11 3.57
N ASP A 45 -15.87 1.28 2.93
CA ASP A 45 -17.08 2.10 2.76
C ASP A 45 -17.03 2.99 1.49
N GLU A 46 -17.96 3.93 1.34
CA GLU A 46 -18.07 4.80 0.16
C GLU A 46 -16.83 5.68 -0.10
N ARG A 47 -16.01 5.94 0.93
CA ARG A 47 -14.74 6.68 0.77
C ARG A 47 -13.77 5.86 -0.06
N HIS A 48 -13.74 4.55 0.17
CA HIS A 48 -12.96 3.58 -0.59
C HIS A 48 -13.52 3.43 -2.01
N GLN A 49 -14.84 3.35 -2.14
CA GLN A 49 -15.50 3.31 -3.46
C GLN A 49 -15.14 4.53 -4.31
N GLY A 50 -15.00 5.71 -3.70
CA GLY A 50 -14.65 6.95 -4.38
C GLY A 50 -13.21 7.00 -4.93
N ILE A 51 -12.30 6.19 -4.40
CA ILE A 51 -10.87 6.21 -4.78
C ILE A 51 -10.43 4.95 -5.54
N LEU A 52 -11.17 3.85 -5.42
CA LEU A 52 -10.81 2.58 -6.04
C LEU A 52 -11.33 2.48 -7.48
N PRO A 53 -10.55 1.91 -8.42
CA PRO A 53 -11.06 1.45 -9.70
C PRO A 53 -12.24 0.48 -9.50
N ALA A 54 -13.26 0.56 -10.37
CA ALA A 54 -14.46 -0.27 -10.28
C ALA A 54 -14.16 -1.78 -10.24
N ARG A 55 -13.09 -2.23 -10.91
CA ARG A 55 -12.64 -3.64 -10.89
C ARG A 55 -12.17 -4.11 -9.51
N ILE A 56 -11.60 -3.20 -8.71
CA ILE A 56 -11.09 -3.48 -7.36
C ILE A 56 -12.23 -3.35 -6.36
N TRP A 57 -13.10 -2.33 -6.53
CA TRP A 57 -14.30 -2.20 -5.73
C TRP A 57 -15.20 -3.44 -5.86
N GLY A 58 -15.45 -3.90 -7.08
CA GLY A 58 -16.30 -5.07 -7.34
C GLY A 58 -17.72 -4.88 -6.82
N ASP A 59 -18.15 -5.79 -5.96
CA ASP A 59 -19.43 -5.77 -5.27
C ASP A 59 -19.45 -4.88 -4.01
N GLY A 60 -18.31 -4.32 -3.61
CA GLY A 60 -18.17 -3.53 -2.39
C GLY A 60 -18.16 -4.34 -1.10
N GLU A 61 -18.11 -5.68 -1.18
CA GLU A 61 -17.96 -6.53 0.00
C GLU A 61 -16.57 -6.27 0.62
N PRO A 62 -16.46 -5.88 1.90
CA PRO A 62 -15.22 -5.43 2.50
C PRO A 62 -14.03 -6.37 2.31
N GLU A 63 -14.19 -7.67 2.56
CA GLU A 63 -13.06 -8.59 2.41
C GLU A 63 -12.70 -8.82 0.95
N GLY A 64 -13.68 -8.88 0.05
CA GLY A 64 -13.48 -8.92 -1.39
C GLY A 64 -12.69 -7.72 -1.91
N VAL A 65 -12.98 -6.51 -1.40
CA VAL A 65 -12.21 -5.30 -1.71
C VAL A 65 -10.77 -5.43 -1.23
N ARG A 66 -10.54 -5.88 0.02
CA ARG A 66 -9.19 -6.07 0.57
C ARG A 66 -8.37 -7.06 -0.25
N GLN A 67 -8.94 -8.20 -0.61
CA GLN A 67 -8.26 -9.24 -1.38
C GLN A 67 -7.89 -8.75 -2.79
N ARG A 68 -8.80 -8.02 -3.46
CA ARG A 68 -8.52 -7.41 -4.77
C ARG A 68 -7.47 -6.30 -4.68
N ALA A 69 -7.52 -5.48 -3.63
CA ALA A 69 -6.51 -4.47 -3.37
C ALA A 69 -5.12 -5.08 -3.14
N ALA A 70 -5.03 -6.14 -2.33
CA ALA A 70 -3.79 -6.87 -2.09
C ALA A 70 -3.20 -7.44 -3.40
N ALA A 71 -4.04 -8.06 -4.25
CA ALA A 71 -3.62 -8.56 -5.55
C ALA A 71 -3.09 -7.44 -6.46
N GLU A 72 -3.77 -6.30 -6.50
CA GLU A 72 -3.36 -5.14 -7.30
C GLU A 72 -2.06 -4.51 -6.78
N ILE A 73 -1.80 -4.47 -5.46
CA ILE A 73 -0.52 -4.02 -4.92
C ILE A 73 0.62 -4.97 -5.28
N ALA A 74 0.39 -6.29 -5.26
CA ALA A 74 1.35 -7.26 -5.78
C ALA A 74 1.62 -7.06 -7.29
N ASP A 75 0.58 -6.80 -8.08
CA ASP A 75 0.73 -6.44 -9.49
C ASP A 75 1.45 -5.09 -9.69
N THR A 76 1.31 -4.16 -8.75
CA THR A 76 2.05 -2.89 -8.78
C THR A 76 3.55 -3.11 -8.67
N ALA A 77 4.01 -4.11 -7.90
CA ALA A 77 5.43 -4.49 -7.85
C ALA A 77 5.92 -5.02 -9.21
N ARG A 78 5.15 -5.94 -9.84
CA ARG A 78 5.46 -6.46 -11.18
C ARG A 78 5.52 -5.35 -12.23
N ALA A 79 4.57 -4.43 -12.16
CA ALA A 79 4.49 -3.31 -13.08
C ALA A 79 5.64 -2.30 -12.87
N ALA A 80 6.07 -2.09 -11.62
CA ALA A 80 7.24 -1.27 -11.30
C ALA A 80 8.52 -1.89 -11.88
N ALA A 81 8.73 -3.19 -11.68
CA ALA A 81 9.87 -3.92 -12.23
C ALA A 81 9.88 -3.87 -13.76
N ALA A 82 8.74 -4.15 -14.41
CA ALA A 82 8.61 -4.06 -15.86
C ALA A 82 8.84 -2.63 -16.40
N PHE A 83 8.42 -1.61 -15.66
CA PHE A 83 8.66 -0.21 -16.01
C PHE A 83 10.12 0.22 -15.80
N GLY A 84 10.88 -0.52 -14.98
CA GLY A 84 12.30 -0.25 -14.70
C GLY A 84 12.56 0.63 -13.47
N VAL A 85 11.65 0.65 -12.49
CA VAL A 85 11.83 1.35 -11.21
C VAL A 85 11.80 0.37 -10.04
N ASP A 86 12.57 0.65 -8.98
CA ASP A 86 12.80 -0.27 -7.86
C ASP A 86 11.98 0.06 -6.61
N ARG A 87 11.04 1.00 -6.72
CA ARG A 87 10.29 1.58 -5.60
C ARG A 87 8.82 1.79 -5.92
N VAL A 88 7.96 1.29 -5.04
CA VAL A 88 6.53 1.62 -5.00
C VAL A 88 6.22 2.30 -3.68
N ILE A 89 5.72 3.53 -3.74
CA ILE A 89 5.22 4.25 -2.57
C ILE A 89 3.75 3.89 -2.36
N GLY A 90 3.33 3.72 -1.11
CA GLY A 90 1.91 3.52 -0.84
C GLY A 90 1.56 3.58 0.62
N PHE A 91 0.29 3.25 0.86
CA PHE A 91 -0.34 3.10 2.15
C PHE A 91 -0.64 1.63 2.42
N THR A 92 -0.95 1.33 3.67
CA THR A 92 -1.34 -0.02 4.11
C THR A 92 -2.82 -0.13 4.44
N GLY A 93 -3.43 0.99 4.82
CA GLY A 93 -4.61 1.00 5.67
C GLY A 93 -4.31 0.45 7.05
N SER A 94 -5.35 0.30 7.87
CA SER A 94 -5.23 -0.26 9.21
C SER A 94 -6.56 -0.80 9.72
N SER A 95 -6.55 -2.04 10.21
CA SER A 95 -7.73 -2.63 10.83
C SER A 95 -8.02 -2.07 12.23
N ILE A 96 -7.08 -1.31 12.80
CA ILE A 96 -7.16 -0.77 14.17
C ILE A 96 -7.03 0.76 14.25
N TRP A 97 -6.92 1.47 13.12
CA TRP A 97 -6.84 2.94 13.14
C TRP A 97 -8.04 3.57 13.84
N HIS A 98 -9.25 3.07 13.58
CA HIS A 98 -10.48 3.58 14.18
C HIS A 98 -10.52 3.46 15.72
N LEU A 99 -9.56 2.74 16.32
CA LEU A 99 -9.40 2.55 17.76
C LEU A 99 -8.45 3.56 18.41
N VAL A 100 -7.88 4.51 17.64
CA VAL A 100 -6.86 5.46 18.11
C VAL A 100 -7.27 6.26 19.35
N ALA A 101 -8.57 6.56 19.52
CA ALA A 101 -9.08 7.30 20.67
C ALA A 101 -9.14 6.47 21.96
N MET A 102 -9.00 5.14 21.88
CA MET A 102 -9.04 4.18 22.99
C MET A 102 -10.32 4.22 23.86
N PHE A 103 -11.40 4.84 23.38
CA PHE A 103 -12.70 4.85 24.03
C PHE A 103 -13.83 4.46 23.05
N PRO A 104 -14.70 3.48 23.39
CA PRO A 104 -14.68 2.68 24.61
C PRO A 104 -13.37 1.88 24.77
N PRO A 105 -12.97 1.50 26.01
CA PRO A 105 -11.67 0.90 26.28
C PRO A 105 -11.37 -0.29 25.37
N VAL A 106 -10.20 -0.23 24.73
CA VAL A 106 -9.74 -1.23 23.77
C VAL A 106 -8.83 -2.24 24.49
N PRO A 107 -9.18 -3.54 24.53
CA PRO A 107 -8.31 -4.55 25.10
C PRO A 107 -6.98 -4.65 24.34
N PRO A 108 -5.83 -4.85 25.02
CA PRO A 108 -4.52 -4.93 24.36
C PRO A 108 -4.47 -5.96 23.21
N HIS A 109 -5.11 -7.12 23.38
CA HIS A 109 -5.15 -8.16 22.35
C HIS A 109 -5.82 -7.71 21.04
N MET A 110 -6.67 -6.67 21.07
CA MET A 110 -7.29 -6.13 19.87
C MET A 110 -6.30 -5.28 19.06
N ILE A 111 -5.38 -4.61 19.75
CA ILE A 111 -4.25 -3.91 19.13
C ILE A 111 -3.25 -4.91 18.55
N GLU A 112 -2.90 -5.97 19.29
CA GLU A 112 -2.01 -7.03 18.78
C GLU A 112 -2.54 -7.62 17.47
N ARG A 113 -3.82 -7.99 17.44
CA ARG A 113 -4.47 -8.52 16.23
C ARG A 113 -4.41 -7.60 15.02
N GLY A 114 -4.34 -6.28 15.22
CA GLY A 114 -4.21 -5.34 14.09
C GLY A 114 -2.85 -5.42 13.41
N TYR A 115 -1.78 -5.59 14.20
CA TYR A 115 -0.43 -5.80 13.64
C TYR A 115 -0.26 -7.22 13.06
N GLU A 116 -0.91 -8.22 13.66
CA GLU A 116 -1.00 -9.58 13.10
C GLU A 116 -1.74 -9.56 11.74
N ASP A 117 -2.90 -8.90 11.64
CA ASP A 117 -3.67 -8.74 10.40
C ASP A 117 -2.85 -8.01 9.31
N PHE A 118 -2.12 -6.95 9.69
CA PHE A 118 -1.17 -6.31 8.79
C PHE A 118 -0.12 -7.30 8.27
N ALA A 119 0.54 -8.04 9.16
CA ALA A 119 1.56 -9.00 8.77
C ALA A 119 1.00 -10.14 7.89
N GLU A 120 -0.17 -10.69 8.22
CA GLU A 120 -0.83 -11.76 7.46
C GLU A 120 -1.19 -11.32 6.04
N ARG A 121 -1.67 -10.08 5.87
CA ARG A 121 -2.05 -9.53 4.56
C ARG A 121 -0.84 -9.08 3.75
N TRP A 122 0.14 -8.45 4.39
CA TRP A 122 1.25 -7.82 3.69
C TRP A 122 2.42 -8.76 3.40
N ASN A 123 2.68 -9.80 4.19
CA ASN A 123 3.79 -10.71 3.89
C ASN A 123 3.69 -11.36 2.50
N PRO A 124 2.53 -11.90 2.06
CA PRO A 124 2.39 -12.43 0.70
C PRO A 124 2.57 -11.37 -0.40
N ILE A 125 2.19 -10.11 -0.13
CA ILE A 125 2.43 -8.99 -1.05
C ILE A 125 3.94 -8.73 -1.12
N LEU A 126 4.60 -8.61 0.03
CA LEU A 126 6.03 -8.33 0.15
C LEU A 126 6.90 -9.45 -0.43
N ASP A 127 6.42 -10.70 -0.44
CA ASP A 127 7.09 -11.80 -1.14
C ASP A 127 7.16 -11.55 -2.65
N VAL A 128 6.14 -10.92 -3.24
CA VAL A 128 6.16 -10.51 -4.65
C VAL A 128 7.12 -9.34 -4.86
N PHE A 129 7.16 -8.37 -3.94
CA PHE A 129 8.15 -7.30 -3.97
C PHE A 129 9.59 -7.84 -3.97
N ASP A 130 9.89 -8.79 -3.08
CA ASP A 130 11.20 -9.45 -3.03
C ASP A 130 11.51 -10.21 -4.33
N ALA A 131 10.53 -10.94 -4.89
CA ALA A 131 10.71 -11.67 -6.13
C ALA A 131 10.99 -10.77 -7.35
N GLU A 132 10.36 -9.60 -7.40
CA GLU A 132 10.54 -8.61 -8.48
C GLU A 132 11.74 -7.68 -8.26
N GLY A 133 12.41 -7.77 -7.10
CA GLY A 133 13.53 -6.88 -6.75
C GLY A 133 13.10 -5.43 -6.52
N VAL A 134 11.85 -5.21 -6.10
CA VAL A 134 11.24 -3.90 -5.86
C VAL A 134 11.03 -3.73 -4.35
N ARG A 135 11.12 -2.50 -3.85
CA ARG A 135 10.83 -2.18 -2.45
C ARG A 135 9.51 -1.43 -2.32
N PHE A 136 8.71 -1.82 -1.35
CA PHE A 136 7.58 -1.02 -0.89
C PHE A 136 8.08 0.07 0.06
N ALA A 137 7.66 1.30 -0.16
CA ALA A 137 7.97 2.44 0.69
C ALA A 137 6.66 2.92 1.32
N HIS A 138 6.34 2.36 2.48
CA HIS A 138 5.17 2.77 3.27
C HIS A 138 5.31 4.21 3.71
N GLU A 139 4.35 5.05 3.37
CA GLU A 139 4.31 6.41 3.90
C GLU A 139 3.68 6.40 5.29
N VAL A 140 4.48 6.74 6.31
CA VAL A 140 4.00 6.89 7.69
C VAL A 140 3.03 8.07 7.75
N HIS A 141 1.75 7.77 7.95
CA HIS A 141 0.66 8.72 7.78
C HIS A 141 -0.50 8.33 8.72
N PRO A 142 -1.33 9.28 9.21
CA PRO A 142 -2.61 8.97 9.83
C PRO A 142 -3.43 7.99 9.00
N SER A 143 -4.38 7.27 9.60
CA SER A 143 -5.10 6.13 8.98
C SER A 143 -4.32 4.83 8.76
N GLU A 144 -2.99 4.86 8.87
CA GLU A 144 -2.17 3.70 8.54
C GLU A 144 -1.86 2.81 9.75
N ILE A 145 -1.30 1.61 9.51
CA ILE A 145 -0.84 0.75 10.61
C ILE A 145 0.35 1.36 11.34
N ALA A 146 1.19 2.09 10.59
CA ALA A 146 2.28 2.91 11.06
C ALA A 146 1.99 4.38 10.71
N TYR A 147 1.65 5.16 11.74
CA TYR A 147 1.27 6.57 11.61
C TYR A 147 2.10 7.52 12.50
N ASP A 148 2.90 6.96 13.40
CA ASP A 148 3.80 7.69 14.27
C ASP A 148 5.13 6.94 14.45
N TYR A 149 6.02 7.48 15.28
CA TYR A 149 7.32 6.86 15.56
C TYR A 149 7.21 5.44 16.17
N TRP A 150 6.27 5.20 17.08
CA TRP A 150 6.19 3.95 17.86
C TRP A 150 5.44 2.85 17.11
N THR A 151 4.35 3.20 16.44
CA THR A 151 3.60 2.35 15.52
C THR A 151 4.45 1.96 14.31
N THR A 152 5.35 2.84 13.84
CA THR A 152 6.34 2.49 12.81
C THR A 152 7.29 1.39 13.29
N LYS A 153 7.86 1.51 14.49
CA LYS A 153 8.71 0.43 15.05
C LYS A 153 7.96 -0.89 15.11
N ARG A 154 6.72 -0.84 15.61
CA ARG A 154 5.90 -2.03 15.79
C ARG A 154 5.44 -2.67 14.48
N ALA A 155 5.13 -1.87 13.47
CA ALA A 155 4.83 -2.38 12.13
C ALA A 155 6.05 -3.05 11.50
N LEU A 156 7.24 -2.45 11.65
CA LEU A 156 8.49 -3.07 11.17
C LEU A 156 8.78 -4.40 11.89
N GLU A 157 8.55 -4.47 13.20
CA GLU A 157 8.66 -5.72 13.98
C GLU A 157 7.67 -6.79 13.49
N ALA A 158 6.43 -6.40 13.15
CA ALA A 158 5.40 -7.33 12.68
C ALA A 158 5.74 -8.02 11.35
N VAL A 159 6.60 -7.41 10.53
CA VAL A 159 7.13 -7.99 9.28
C VAL A 159 8.62 -8.36 9.39
N ASP A 160 9.11 -8.61 10.61
CA ASP A 160 10.47 -9.05 10.92
C ASP A 160 11.58 -8.17 10.30
N HIS A 161 11.34 -6.87 10.25
CA HIS A 161 12.25 -5.88 9.64
C HIS A 161 12.70 -6.24 8.21
N ARG A 162 11.87 -6.98 7.45
CA ARG A 162 12.24 -7.42 6.11
C ARG A 162 12.48 -6.23 5.16
N PRO A 163 13.52 -6.27 4.31
CA PRO A 163 13.94 -5.13 3.50
C PRO A 163 12.95 -4.72 2.40
N ALA A 164 12.02 -5.60 2.03
CA ALA A 164 10.91 -5.29 1.12
C ALA A 164 10.00 -4.18 1.65
N PHE A 165 9.88 -4.02 2.98
CA PHE A 165 9.05 -3.01 3.61
C PHE A 165 9.91 -1.88 4.18
N GLY A 166 10.06 -0.81 3.40
CA GLY A 166 10.72 0.43 3.78
C GLY A 166 9.73 1.56 4.06
N LEU A 167 10.26 2.78 4.20
CA LEU A 167 9.47 3.97 4.52
C LEU A 167 9.61 5.04 3.44
N ASN A 168 8.49 5.67 3.07
CA ASN A 168 8.44 6.97 2.41
C ASN A 168 8.32 8.06 3.49
N PHE A 169 9.26 9.01 3.50
CA PHE A 169 9.28 10.06 4.50
C PHE A 169 8.58 11.32 3.98
N ASP A 170 7.43 11.63 4.56
CA ASP A 170 6.73 12.91 4.41
C ASP A 170 6.66 13.60 5.79
N PRO A 171 7.26 14.80 5.96
CA PRO A 171 7.30 15.46 7.27
C PRO A 171 5.98 16.12 7.68
N SER A 172 4.99 16.22 6.79
CA SER A 172 3.76 17.01 7.02
C SER A 172 2.98 16.57 8.26
N HIS A 173 2.90 15.27 8.53
CA HIS A 173 2.17 14.70 9.66
C HIS A 173 2.98 14.61 10.96
N PHE A 174 4.25 15.01 10.93
CA PHE A 174 5.08 15.11 12.13
C PHE A 174 4.93 16.47 12.84
N VAL A 175 4.19 17.41 12.24
CA VAL A 175 4.11 18.80 12.70
C VAL A 175 3.05 19.01 13.79
N TRP A 176 1.93 18.29 13.73
CA TRP A 176 0.77 18.47 14.62
C TRP A 176 0.70 17.39 15.69
#